data_AF-A0A7X8UTW4-F1
#
_entry.id   AF-A0A7X8UTW4-F1
#
_cell.length_a   1.000
_cell.length_b   1.000
_cell.length_c   1.000
_cell.angle_alpha   90.00
_cell.angle_beta   90.00
_cell.angle_gamma   90.00
#
_symmetry.space_group_name_H-M   'P 1'
#
loop_
_entity.id
_entity.type
_entity.pdbx_description
1 polymer ?
#
loop_
_entity_poly.entity_id
_entity_poly.type
_entity_poly.pdbx_seq_one_letter_code
_entity_poly.pdbx_strand_id
1 'polypeptide(L)'
;MKRYARIREDAYLANMEIAAKGLAVYTFGNASAFDEREGVFAIKPSGVDYDKLTPSDMVIVDLENRVIHGRLRPSSDTKTHSRLYRSFTGIGGVCHTHSTYATAWAQAGKSIPTLGTTHADHLPCPVPCTEEMTPKMINADYEDMTGLIVVETFKKLKIEAAHVPMALVASHGPFTWGNSAAKAVYNAVILEELAKMAFITLQVNPRTAPISRALLDKHFQRKHGAQAYYGQEDKPRGPGRGRAGAGEKRTARRQGTSR
;
A
#
# COMPACT_ATOMS: atom_id res chain seq x y z
N MET A 1 6.99 21.69 16.68
CA MET A 1 6.69 21.26 15.30
C MET A 1 7.43 20.00 14.82
N LYS A 2 8.55 19.56 15.44
CA LYS A 2 9.32 18.39 14.92
C LYS A 2 8.80 17.00 15.29
N ARG A 3 8.05 16.83 16.40
CA ARG A 3 7.70 15.51 16.98
C ARG A 3 7.04 14.53 15.98
N TYR A 4 6.09 15.01 15.18
CA TYR A 4 5.35 14.18 14.23
C TYR A 4 5.69 14.46 12.76
N ALA A 5 6.76 15.21 12.49
CA ALA A 5 7.08 15.66 11.13
C ALA A 5 7.25 14.49 10.16
N ARG A 6 7.90 13.41 10.60
CA ARG A 6 8.12 12.22 9.78
C ARG A 6 6.81 11.54 9.37
N ILE A 7 5.98 11.11 10.34
CA ILE A 7 4.73 10.41 10.00
C ILE A 7 3.75 11.29 9.21
N ARG A 8 3.80 12.62 9.39
CA ARG A 8 3.04 13.56 8.56
C ARG A 8 3.52 13.55 7.12
N GLU A 9 4.83 13.59 6.90
CA GLU A 9 5.41 13.49 5.57
C GLU A 9 5.07 12.14 4.93
N ASP A 10 5.27 11.04 5.67
CA ASP A 10 4.98 9.69 5.18
C ASP A 10 3.50 9.53 4.77
N ALA A 11 2.57 10.01 5.61
CA ALA A 11 1.14 9.99 5.30
C ALA A 11 0.79 10.91 4.12
N TYR A 12 1.38 12.11 4.07
CA TYR A 12 1.17 13.05 2.96
C TYR A 12 1.61 12.44 1.63
N LEU A 13 2.84 11.95 1.54
CA LEU A 13 3.39 11.35 0.32
C LEU A 13 2.55 10.14 -0.13
N ALA A 14 2.12 9.30 0.80
CA ALA A 14 1.23 8.18 0.50
C ALA A 14 -0.11 8.66 -0.11
N ASN A 15 -0.73 9.69 0.45
CA ASN A 15 -1.96 10.27 -0.11
C ASN A 15 -1.73 10.87 -1.50
N MET A 16 -0.63 11.60 -1.72
CA MET A 16 -0.30 12.11 -3.05
C MET A 16 -0.07 11.00 -4.07
N GLU A 17 0.48 9.85 -3.64
CA GLU A 17 0.65 8.68 -4.50
C GLU A 17 -0.69 8.04 -4.91
N ILE A 18 -1.69 7.98 -4.02
CA ILE A 18 -3.06 7.52 -4.37
C ILE A 18 -3.59 8.31 -5.57
N ALA A 19 -3.51 9.64 -5.50
CA ALA A 19 -3.96 10.52 -6.58
C ALA A 19 -3.11 10.35 -7.85
N ALA A 20 -1.79 10.31 -7.72
CA ALA A 20 -0.88 10.15 -8.86
C ALA A 20 -1.06 8.81 -9.61
N LYS A 21 -1.52 7.77 -8.92
CA LYS A 21 -1.82 6.45 -9.49
C LYS A 21 -3.26 6.30 -9.99
N GLY A 22 -4.08 7.35 -9.88
CA GLY A 22 -5.48 7.33 -10.32
C GLY A 22 -6.37 6.40 -9.50
N LEU A 23 -6.00 6.11 -8.25
CA LEU A 23 -6.79 5.23 -7.37
C LEU A 23 -7.94 5.95 -6.66
N ALA A 24 -8.03 7.28 -6.79
CA ALA A 24 -9.10 8.09 -6.22
C ALA A 24 -9.61 9.11 -7.23
N VAL A 25 -10.93 9.37 -7.17
CA VAL A 25 -11.59 10.46 -7.88
C VAL A 25 -11.95 11.54 -6.85
N TYR A 26 -11.71 12.81 -7.18
CA TYR A 26 -11.92 13.95 -6.27
C TYR A 26 -11.22 13.75 -4.91
N THR A 27 -11.97 13.86 -3.81
CA THR A 27 -11.46 13.81 -2.44
C THR A 27 -11.48 12.40 -1.83
N PHE A 28 -11.86 11.38 -2.60
CA PHE A 28 -11.94 10.00 -2.12
C PHE A 28 -10.57 9.43 -1.73
N GLY A 29 -10.61 8.32 -1.02
CA GLY A 29 -9.42 7.61 -0.56
C GLY A 29 -8.63 8.36 0.51
N ASN A 30 -7.90 7.59 1.29
CA ASN A 30 -7.03 8.10 2.33
C ASN A 30 -5.96 7.08 2.68
N ALA A 31 -4.79 7.57 3.06
CA ALA A 31 -3.74 6.79 3.68
C ALA A 31 -3.37 7.36 5.05
N SER A 32 -2.88 6.49 5.93
CA SER A 32 -2.27 6.87 7.20
C SER A 32 -0.91 6.21 7.43
N ALA A 33 -0.08 6.87 8.23
CA ALA A 33 1.24 6.39 8.68
C ALA A 33 1.25 6.27 10.20
N PHE A 34 1.63 5.10 10.72
CA PHE A 34 1.58 4.79 12.15
C PHE A 34 2.98 4.80 12.79
N ASP A 35 3.05 5.43 13.96
CA ASP A 35 4.19 5.35 14.88
C ASP A 35 3.80 4.49 16.08
N GLU A 36 4.22 3.23 16.04
CA GLU A 36 3.94 2.25 17.10
C GLU A 36 4.54 2.66 18.45
N ARG A 37 5.69 3.35 18.46
CA ARG A 37 6.37 3.74 19.70
C ARG A 37 5.60 4.83 20.45
N GLU A 38 5.02 5.75 19.70
CA GLU A 38 4.24 6.86 20.23
C GLU A 38 2.75 6.52 20.36
N GLY A 39 2.29 5.39 19.78
CA GLY A 39 0.89 4.97 19.81
C GLY A 39 -0.05 5.89 19.00
N VAL A 40 0.48 6.57 17.97
CA VAL A 40 -0.27 7.55 17.17
C VAL A 40 -0.06 7.35 15.68
N PHE A 41 -1.01 7.77 14.86
CA PHE A 41 -0.87 7.80 13.41
C PHE A 41 -1.24 9.16 12.83
N ALA A 42 -0.61 9.50 11.71
CA ALA A 42 -0.97 10.63 10.87
C ALA A 42 -1.92 10.17 9.76
N ILE A 43 -3.04 10.86 9.56
CA ILE A 43 -4.03 10.53 8.53
C ILE A 43 -4.46 11.77 7.73
N LYS A 44 -4.89 11.55 6.48
CA LYS A 44 -5.48 12.58 5.62
C LYS A 44 -6.67 13.27 6.32
N PRO A 45 -6.81 14.60 6.21
CA PRO A 45 -8.00 15.30 6.67
C PRO A 45 -9.21 15.03 5.77
N SER A 46 -10.41 15.12 6.34
CA SER A 46 -11.65 14.96 5.58
C SER A 46 -11.92 16.17 4.68
N GLY A 47 -12.40 15.92 3.46
CA GLY A 47 -12.93 16.95 2.55
C GLY A 47 -11.91 17.91 1.94
N VAL A 48 -10.62 17.56 1.94
CA VAL A 48 -9.56 18.38 1.32
C VAL A 48 -9.11 17.76 0.00
N ASP A 49 -9.09 18.58 -1.06
CA ASP A 49 -8.58 18.19 -2.38
C ASP A 49 -7.09 17.86 -2.32
N TYR A 50 -6.66 16.84 -3.08
CA TYR A 50 -5.27 16.39 -3.08
C TYR A 50 -4.27 17.47 -3.51
N ASP A 51 -4.64 18.33 -4.45
CA ASP A 51 -3.79 19.43 -4.95
C ASP A 51 -3.53 20.53 -3.90
N LYS A 52 -4.36 20.60 -2.85
CA LYS A 52 -4.24 21.55 -1.74
C LYS A 52 -3.62 20.94 -0.49
N LEU A 53 -3.40 19.63 -0.46
CA LEU A 53 -2.81 18.97 0.71
C LEU A 53 -1.37 19.43 0.93
N THR A 54 -1.04 19.67 2.19
CA THR A 54 0.34 19.83 2.66
C THR A 54 0.65 18.81 3.77
N PRO A 55 1.93 18.51 4.04
CA PRO A 55 2.29 17.70 5.21
C PRO A 55 1.71 18.23 6.53
N SER A 56 1.53 19.55 6.65
CA SER A 56 1.01 20.17 7.87
C SER A 56 -0.48 19.91 8.11
N ASP A 57 -1.22 19.55 7.07
CA ASP A 57 -2.65 19.26 7.10
C ASP A 57 -2.96 17.84 7.61
N MET A 58 -1.97 16.95 7.63
CA MET A 58 -2.12 15.61 8.20
C MET A 58 -2.44 15.69 9.69
N VAL A 59 -3.50 15.00 10.09
CA VAL A 59 -4.02 15.00 11.46
C VAL A 59 -3.41 13.85 12.24
N ILE A 60 -2.86 14.13 13.42
CA ILE A 60 -2.30 13.13 14.33
C ILE A 60 -3.40 12.67 15.28
N VAL A 61 -3.62 11.36 15.32
CA VAL A 61 -4.67 10.71 16.11
C VAL A 61 -4.06 9.54 16.88
N ASP A 62 -4.52 9.31 18.12
CA ASP A 62 -4.15 8.10 18.89
C ASP A 62 -5.01 6.88 18.50
N LEU A 63 -4.68 5.71 19.07
CA LEU A 63 -5.44 4.48 18.81
C LEU A 63 -6.84 4.50 19.43
N GLU A 64 -7.15 5.43 20.32
CA GLU A 64 -8.49 5.67 20.87
C GLU A 64 -9.30 6.68 20.04
N ASN A 65 -8.76 7.12 18.89
CA ASN A 65 -9.34 8.06 17.95
C ASN A 65 -9.42 9.52 18.45
N ARG A 66 -8.63 9.89 19.46
CA ARG A 66 -8.52 11.28 19.91
C ARG A 66 -7.51 12.02 19.05
N VAL A 67 -7.87 13.24 18.64
CA VAL A 67 -6.95 14.12 17.91
C VAL A 67 -5.89 14.63 18.86
N ILE A 68 -4.65 14.19 18.66
CA ILE A 68 -3.48 14.62 19.44
C ILE A 68 -2.91 15.92 18.89
N HIS A 69 -2.90 16.08 17.57
CA HIS A 69 -2.37 17.28 16.93
C HIS A 69 -2.90 17.48 15.51
N GLY A 70 -3.48 18.64 15.23
CA GLY A 70 -3.98 19.01 13.90
C GLY A 70 -5.05 20.08 14.00
N ARG A 71 -5.22 20.87 12.94
CA ARG A 71 -6.25 21.93 12.86
C ARG A 71 -7.50 21.49 12.10
N LEU A 72 -7.37 20.43 11.28
CA LEU A 72 -8.43 19.92 10.43
C LEU A 72 -9.09 18.69 11.06
N ARG A 73 -10.28 18.36 10.57
CA ARG A 73 -10.96 17.12 10.94
C ARG A 73 -10.26 15.94 10.25
N PRO A 74 -9.93 14.85 10.95
CA PRO A 74 -9.34 13.67 10.31
C PRO A 74 -10.36 13.00 9.38
N SER A 75 -9.91 12.07 8.53
CA SER A 75 -10.78 11.24 7.68
C SER A 75 -11.92 10.59 8.48
N SER A 76 -13.08 10.38 7.86
CA SER A 76 -14.16 9.57 8.45
C SER A 76 -13.68 8.17 8.81
N ASP A 77 -12.80 7.59 8.00
CA ASP A 77 -12.32 6.20 8.14
C ASP A 77 -11.27 6.01 9.24
N THR A 78 -11.01 7.05 10.05
CA THR A 78 -10.01 7.03 11.14
C THR A 78 -10.19 5.83 12.06
N LYS A 79 -11.43 5.47 12.39
CA LYS A 79 -11.74 4.33 13.28
C LYS A 79 -11.45 2.98 12.63
N THR A 80 -11.63 2.87 11.32
CA THR A 80 -11.22 1.68 10.58
C THR A 80 -9.71 1.53 10.63
N HIS A 81 -8.96 2.60 10.40
CA HIS A 81 -7.49 2.58 10.46
C HIS A 81 -6.99 2.20 11.86
N SER A 82 -7.50 2.84 12.91
CA SER A 82 -7.10 2.52 14.30
C SER A 82 -7.43 1.08 14.69
N ARG A 83 -8.60 0.56 14.27
CA ARG A 83 -8.96 -0.86 14.45
C ARG A 83 -7.94 -1.79 13.82
N LEU A 84 -7.51 -1.52 12.58
CA LEU A 84 -6.53 -2.35 11.89
C LEU A 84 -5.17 -2.28 12.59
N TYR A 85 -4.71 -1.09 13.00
CA TYR A 85 -3.46 -0.95 13.78
C TYR A 85 -3.49 -1.71 15.10
N ARG A 86 -4.63 -1.71 15.81
CA ARG A 86 -4.79 -2.48 17.07
C ARG A 86 -4.84 -3.99 16.84
N SER A 87 -5.22 -4.44 15.64
CA SER A 87 -5.53 -5.85 15.37
C SER A 87 -4.45 -6.59 14.61
N PHE A 88 -3.69 -5.90 13.75
CA PHE A 88 -2.66 -6.49 12.90
C PHE A 88 -1.27 -6.03 13.32
N THR A 89 -0.45 -6.96 13.81
CA THR A 89 0.91 -6.69 14.24
C THR A 89 1.83 -6.33 13.06
N GLY A 90 2.71 -5.35 13.26
CA GLY A 90 3.76 -4.99 12.30
C GLY A 90 3.30 -4.14 11.11
N ILE A 91 2.04 -3.70 11.08
CA ILE A 91 1.58 -2.74 10.08
C ILE A 91 1.96 -1.31 10.51
N GLY A 92 2.56 -0.55 9.60
CA GLY A 92 2.95 0.85 9.78
C GLY A 92 2.22 1.81 8.84
N GLY A 93 1.31 1.30 8.02
CA GLY A 93 0.47 2.09 7.13
C GLY A 93 -0.80 1.36 6.73
N VAL A 94 -1.86 2.13 6.52
CA VAL A 94 -3.16 1.67 5.99
C VAL A 94 -3.59 2.61 4.88
N CYS A 95 -4.15 2.06 3.81
CA CYS A 95 -4.68 2.78 2.66
C CYS A 95 -6.09 2.29 2.34
N HIS A 96 -7.00 3.22 2.13
CA HIS A 96 -8.35 2.99 1.65
C HIS A 96 -8.56 3.76 0.35
N THR A 97 -9.19 3.12 -0.63
CA THR A 97 -9.54 3.75 -1.91
C THR A 97 -10.88 3.21 -2.39
N HIS A 98 -11.47 3.86 -3.39
CA HIS A 98 -12.62 3.34 -4.16
C HIS A 98 -12.16 3.14 -5.61
N SER A 99 -11.04 2.44 -5.79
CA SER A 99 -10.47 2.13 -7.09
C SER A 99 -11.40 1.19 -7.87
N THR A 100 -11.56 1.45 -9.17
CA THR A 100 -12.74 1.01 -9.94
C THR A 100 -12.93 -0.51 -9.93
N TYR A 101 -11.89 -1.29 -10.23
CA TYR A 101 -12.04 -2.74 -10.33
C TYR A 101 -12.14 -3.39 -8.95
N ALA A 102 -11.30 -2.97 -7.99
CA ALA A 102 -11.36 -3.49 -6.63
C ALA A 102 -12.73 -3.23 -5.98
N THR A 103 -13.28 -2.03 -6.16
CA THR A 103 -14.65 -1.69 -5.71
C THR A 103 -15.71 -2.51 -6.45
N ALA A 104 -15.57 -2.78 -7.74
CA ALA A 104 -16.52 -3.64 -8.47
C ALA A 104 -16.57 -5.07 -7.89
N TRP A 105 -15.42 -5.65 -7.53
CA TRP A 105 -15.36 -6.94 -6.84
C TRP A 105 -15.98 -6.89 -5.44
N ALA A 106 -15.73 -5.81 -4.70
CA ALA A 106 -16.32 -5.56 -3.39
C ALA A 106 -17.85 -5.46 -3.47
N GLN A 107 -18.38 -4.72 -4.43
CA GLN A 107 -19.82 -4.59 -4.69
C GLN A 107 -20.47 -5.91 -5.13
N ALA A 108 -19.71 -6.77 -5.84
CA ALA A 108 -20.17 -8.11 -6.18
C ALA A 108 -20.15 -9.08 -4.97
N GLY A 109 -19.58 -8.70 -3.82
CA GLY A 109 -19.42 -9.57 -2.66
C GLY A 109 -18.53 -10.78 -2.96
N LYS A 110 -17.53 -10.63 -3.84
CA LYS A 110 -16.66 -11.72 -4.30
C LYS A 110 -15.20 -11.45 -3.95
N SER A 111 -14.53 -12.48 -3.45
CA SER A 111 -13.07 -12.51 -3.32
C SER A 111 -12.43 -12.57 -4.72
N ILE A 112 -11.26 -11.94 -4.91
CA ILE A 112 -10.55 -11.96 -6.19
C ILE A 112 -9.73 -13.25 -6.28
N PRO A 113 -10.03 -14.17 -7.23
CA PRO A 113 -9.35 -15.45 -7.34
C PRO A 113 -7.92 -15.32 -7.89
N THR A 114 -7.02 -16.22 -7.48
CA THR A 114 -5.65 -16.30 -8.00
C THR A 114 -5.64 -16.97 -9.38
N LEU A 115 -5.83 -16.17 -10.44
CA LEU A 115 -5.90 -16.67 -11.83
C LEU A 115 -4.56 -16.63 -12.58
N GLY A 116 -3.50 -16.08 -11.98
CA GLY A 116 -2.20 -15.95 -12.64
C GLY A 116 -1.05 -15.66 -11.69
N THR A 117 0.16 -15.73 -12.25
CA THR A 117 1.42 -15.60 -11.50
C THR A 117 1.67 -14.21 -10.92
N THR A 118 1.12 -13.15 -11.53
CA THR A 118 1.20 -11.79 -10.97
C THR A 118 0.52 -11.71 -9.60
N HIS A 119 -0.62 -12.39 -9.42
CA HIS A 119 -1.27 -12.52 -8.11
C HIS A 119 -0.41 -13.36 -7.16
N ALA A 120 0.04 -14.55 -7.62
CA ALA A 120 0.80 -15.48 -6.79
C ALA A 120 2.15 -14.92 -6.29
N ASP A 121 2.75 -14.00 -7.04
CA ASP A 121 3.96 -13.27 -6.64
C ASP A 121 3.74 -12.37 -5.41
N HIS A 122 2.50 -11.99 -5.14
CA HIS A 122 2.14 -11.07 -4.06
C HIS A 122 1.41 -11.78 -2.91
N LEU A 123 0.61 -12.80 -3.20
CA LEU A 123 -0.31 -13.41 -2.23
C LEU A 123 -0.30 -14.94 -2.31
N PRO A 124 -0.39 -15.63 -1.16
CA PRO A 124 -0.50 -17.08 -1.11
C PRO A 124 -1.96 -17.59 -1.25
N CYS A 125 -2.91 -16.70 -1.49
CA CYS A 125 -4.34 -17.01 -1.57
C CYS A 125 -5.12 -15.92 -2.33
N PRO A 126 -6.42 -16.13 -2.62
CA PRO A 126 -7.31 -15.08 -3.14
C PRO A 126 -7.31 -13.81 -2.27
N VAL A 127 -7.61 -12.65 -2.85
CA VAL A 127 -7.88 -11.45 -2.04
C VAL A 127 -9.24 -11.63 -1.37
N PRO A 128 -9.31 -11.65 -0.04
CA PRO A 128 -10.56 -11.89 0.67
C PRO A 128 -11.52 -10.72 0.51
N CYS A 129 -12.80 -11.04 0.28
CA CYS A 129 -13.91 -10.11 0.46
C CYS A 129 -14.63 -10.47 1.76
N THR A 130 -14.97 -9.46 2.56
CA THR A 130 -15.79 -9.66 3.75
C THR A 130 -17.18 -10.16 3.36
N GLU A 131 -17.91 -10.68 4.35
CA GLU A 131 -19.36 -10.78 4.25
C GLU A 131 -19.99 -9.38 4.29
N GLU A 132 -21.27 -9.29 3.92
CA GLU A 132 -22.04 -8.06 4.08
C GLU A 132 -22.26 -7.77 5.57
N MET A 133 -22.11 -6.50 5.96
CA MET A 133 -22.34 -6.09 7.34
C MET A 133 -23.82 -6.24 7.70
N THR A 134 -24.08 -6.79 8.88
CA THR A 134 -25.46 -6.90 9.37
C THR A 134 -26.03 -5.51 9.69
N PRO A 135 -27.37 -5.32 9.69
CA PRO A 135 -27.99 -4.07 10.12
C PRO A 135 -27.56 -3.61 11.51
N LYS A 136 -27.30 -4.54 12.43
CA LYS A 136 -26.77 -4.22 13.77
C LYS A 136 -25.38 -3.58 13.71
N MET A 137 -24.51 -4.07 12.84
CA MET A 137 -23.16 -3.50 12.66
C MET A 137 -23.22 -2.14 11.97
N ILE A 138 -24.08 -1.99 10.96
CA ILE A 138 -24.25 -0.73 10.22
C ILE A 138 -24.75 0.39 11.13
N ASN A 139 -25.73 0.09 12.00
CA ASN A 139 -26.32 1.07 12.91
C ASN A 139 -25.51 1.30 14.21
N ALA A 140 -24.36 0.64 14.36
CA ALA A 140 -23.44 0.87 15.48
C ALA A 140 -22.40 1.94 15.07
N ASP A 141 -21.16 1.78 15.52
CA ASP A 141 -20.04 2.59 15.05
C ASP A 141 -19.54 2.04 13.70
N TYR A 142 -20.12 2.52 12.61
CA TYR A 142 -19.97 1.94 11.27
C TYR A 142 -18.49 1.76 10.85
N GLU A 143 -17.65 2.76 11.06
CA GLU A 143 -16.24 2.71 10.65
C GLU A 143 -15.41 1.75 11.54
N ASP A 144 -15.70 1.69 12.84
CA ASP A 144 -15.07 0.74 13.77
C ASP A 144 -15.53 -0.70 13.50
N MET A 145 -16.80 -0.89 13.11
CA MET A 145 -17.36 -2.17 12.66
C MET A 145 -16.81 -2.59 11.30
N THR A 146 -16.53 -1.63 10.41
CA THR A 146 -15.87 -1.88 9.12
C THR A 146 -14.48 -2.48 9.31
N GLY A 147 -13.69 -1.93 10.24
CA GLY A 147 -12.41 -2.53 10.59
C GLY A 147 -12.57 -3.90 11.25
N LEU A 148 -13.60 -4.07 12.10
CA LEU A 148 -13.85 -5.33 12.79
C LEU A 148 -14.18 -6.46 11.82
N ILE A 149 -15.05 -6.21 10.82
CA ILE A 149 -15.44 -7.27 9.87
C ILE A 149 -14.26 -7.73 9.00
N VAL A 150 -13.30 -6.84 8.69
CA VAL A 150 -12.05 -7.23 8.04
C VAL A 150 -11.26 -8.18 8.95
N VAL A 151 -11.07 -7.82 10.22
CA VAL A 151 -10.34 -8.65 11.20
C VAL A 151 -11.00 -10.01 11.40
N GLU A 152 -12.33 -10.06 11.54
CA GLU A 152 -13.08 -11.31 11.69
C GLU A 152 -13.02 -12.18 10.43
N THR A 153 -13.00 -11.57 9.23
CA THR A 153 -12.80 -12.29 7.97
C THR A 153 -11.43 -12.99 7.95
N PHE A 154 -10.38 -12.29 8.39
CA PHE A 154 -9.02 -12.85 8.44
C PHE A 154 -8.90 -14.00 9.44
N LYS A 155 -9.51 -13.85 10.62
CA LYS A 155 -9.59 -14.94 11.63
C LYS A 155 -10.35 -16.15 11.10
N LYS A 156 -11.52 -15.94 10.49
CA LYS A 156 -12.36 -17.00 9.92
C LYS A 156 -11.63 -17.79 8.84
N LEU A 157 -10.92 -17.10 7.95
CA LEU A 157 -10.15 -17.69 6.86
C LEU A 157 -8.79 -18.24 7.31
N LYS A 158 -8.38 -18.00 8.56
CA LYS A 158 -7.07 -18.38 9.12
C LYS A 158 -5.91 -17.89 8.26
N ILE A 159 -5.99 -16.63 7.83
CA ILE A 159 -4.96 -15.96 7.02
C ILE A 159 -4.27 -14.89 7.85
N GLU A 160 -2.95 -14.82 7.71
CA GLU A 160 -2.12 -13.84 8.39
C GLU A 160 -2.10 -12.52 7.60
N ALA A 161 -2.45 -11.42 8.26
CA ALA A 161 -2.47 -10.08 7.66
C ALA A 161 -1.10 -9.65 7.12
N ALA A 162 0.00 -10.17 7.67
CA ALA A 162 1.35 -9.92 7.17
C ALA A 162 1.61 -10.53 5.78
N HIS A 163 0.97 -11.66 5.46
CA HIS A 163 1.10 -12.34 4.16
C HIS A 163 0.04 -11.93 3.15
N VAL A 164 -1.09 -11.41 3.63
CA VAL A 164 -2.22 -10.97 2.79
C VAL A 164 -2.56 -9.52 3.13
N PRO A 165 -1.80 -8.54 2.62
CA PRO A 165 -1.89 -7.16 3.07
C PRO A 165 -3.02 -6.34 2.41
N MET A 166 -4.15 -6.98 2.17
CA MET A 166 -5.28 -6.43 1.42
C MET A 166 -6.58 -7.18 1.66
N ALA A 167 -7.70 -6.45 1.66
CA ALA A 167 -9.05 -6.97 1.78
C ALA A 167 -10.04 -6.10 0.98
N LEU A 168 -11.17 -6.69 0.61
CA LEU A 168 -12.33 -5.98 0.10
C LEU A 168 -13.43 -5.98 1.16
N VAL A 169 -14.03 -4.82 1.44
CA VAL A 169 -15.23 -4.72 2.27
C VAL A 169 -16.45 -4.78 1.35
N ALA A 170 -17.30 -5.79 1.53
CA ALA A 170 -18.47 -6.01 0.70
C ALA A 170 -19.33 -4.73 0.56
N SER A 171 -19.78 -4.45 -0.66
CA SER A 171 -20.58 -3.27 -1.00
C SER A 171 -19.91 -1.91 -0.74
N HIS A 172 -18.60 -1.88 -0.46
CA HIS A 172 -17.85 -0.67 -0.15
C HIS A 172 -16.59 -0.53 -1.03
N GLY A 173 -15.47 -1.11 -0.64
CA GLY A 173 -14.21 -0.92 -1.36
C GLY A 173 -13.01 -1.59 -0.70
N PRO A 174 -11.82 -1.44 -1.29
CA PRO A 174 -10.58 -2.02 -0.79
C PRO A 174 -10.00 -1.32 0.44
N PHE A 175 -9.41 -2.12 1.32
CA PHE A 175 -8.45 -1.69 2.34
C PHE A 175 -7.14 -2.46 2.14
N THR A 176 -6.02 -1.76 2.18
CA THR A 176 -4.68 -2.36 2.14
C THR A 176 -3.82 -1.82 3.27
N TRP A 177 -2.78 -2.57 3.60
CA TRP A 177 -1.84 -2.18 4.65
C TRP A 177 -0.42 -2.58 4.29
N GLY A 178 0.55 -2.17 5.09
CA GLY A 178 1.94 -2.55 4.93
C GLY A 178 2.75 -2.09 6.14
N ASN A 179 4.05 -2.41 6.17
CA ASN A 179 4.96 -1.95 7.22
C ASN A 179 5.25 -0.43 7.18
N SER A 180 4.69 0.28 6.19
CA SER A 180 4.77 1.73 6.02
C SER A 180 3.58 2.22 5.19
N ALA A 181 3.28 3.53 5.26
CA ALA A 181 2.24 4.15 4.44
C ALA A 181 2.49 3.96 2.93
N ALA A 182 3.74 4.13 2.49
CA ALA A 182 4.14 3.87 1.11
C ALA A 182 3.86 2.41 0.69
N LYS A 183 4.17 1.43 1.56
CA LYS A 183 3.88 0.02 1.26
C LYS A 183 2.38 -0.27 1.21
N ALA A 184 1.57 0.39 2.04
CA ALA A 184 0.12 0.27 2.00
C ALA A 184 -0.45 0.76 0.65
N VAL A 185 0.02 1.90 0.15
CA VAL A 185 -0.40 2.43 -1.16
C VAL A 185 0.12 1.57 -2.31
N TYR A 186 1.37 1.08 -2.24
CA TYR A 186 1.88 0.09 -3.19
C TYR A 186 0.94 -1.12 -3.28
N ASN A 187 0.51 -1.66 -2.14
CA ASN A 187 -0.40 -2.80 -2.10
C ASN A 187 -1.80 -2.45 -2.67
N ALA A 188 -2.26 -1.20 -2.53
CA ALA A 188 -3.50 -0.73 -3.17
C ALA A 188 -3.39 -0.71 -4.70
N VAL A 189 -2.26 -0.24 -5.24
CA VAL A 189 -1.99 -0.27 -6.69
C VAL A 189 -1.98 -1.70 -7.21
N ILE A 190 -1.30 -2.60 -6.50
CA ILE A 190 -1.27 -4.03 -6.88
C ILE A 190 -2.67 -4.62 -6.83
N LEU A 191 -3.43 -4.38 -5.74
CA LEU A 191 -4.79 -4.88 -5.59
C LEU A 191 -5.70 -4.48 -6.76
N GLU A 192 -5.66 -3.21 -7.17
CA GLU A 192 -6.46 -2.72 -8.30
C GLU A 192 -6.08 -3.44 -9.61
N GLU A 193 -4.78 -3.66 -9.85
CA GLU A 193 -4.32 -4.39 -11.03
C GLU A 193 -4.73 -5.87 -10.99
N LEU A 194 -4.65 -6.52 -9.83
CA LEU A 194 -5.12 -7.90 -9.65
C LEU A 194 -6.63 -8.00 -9.91
N ALA A 195 -7.42 -7.06 -9.38
CA ALA A 195 -8.86 -6.98 -9.58
C ALA A 195 -9.22 -6.81 -11.06
N LYS A 196 -8.51 -5.91 -11.75
CA LYS A 196 -8.68 -5.64 -13.18
C LYS A 196 -8.36 -6.85 -14.04
N MET A 197 -7.21 -7.48 -13.83
CA MET A 197 -6.82 -8.68 -14.59
C MET A 197 -7.80 -9.83 -14.36
N ALA A 198 -8.24 -10.06 -13.12
CA ALA A 198 -9.20 -11.11 -12.82
C ALA A 198 -10.56 -10.85 -13.51
N PHE A 199 -11.04 -9.61 -13.46
CA PHE A 199 -12.27 -9.21 -14.17
C PHE A 199 -12.16 -9.48 -15.67
N ILE A 200 -11.10 -8.98 -16.31
CA ILE A 200 -10.87 -9.16 -17.76
C ILE A 200 -10.73 -10.66 -18.10
N THR A 201 -10.00 -11.43 -17.31
CA THR A 201 -9.80 -12.88 -17.51
C THR A 201 -11.13 -13.62 -17.52
N LEU A 202 -12.04 -13.27 -16.60
CA LEU A 202 -13.36 -13.90 -16.53
C LEU A 202 -14.31 -13.45 -17.64
N GLN A 203 -14.09 -12.29 -18.26
CA GLN A 203 -14.78 -11.90 -19.51
C GLN A 203 -14.28 -12.72 -20.71
N VAL A 204 -12.98 -13.01 -20.77
CA VAL A 204 -12.39 -13.83 -21.85
C VAL A 204 -12.80 -15.30 -21.71
N ASN A 205 -12.72 -15.85 -20.50
CA ASN A 205 -13.18 -17.21 -20.21
C ASN A 205 -13.83 -17.28 -18.81
N PRO A 206 -15.18 -17.28 -18.74
CA PRO A 206 -15.93 -17.33 -17.48
C PRO A 206 -15.71 -18.61 -16.66
N ARG A 207 -15.16 -19.66 -17.27
CA ARG A 207 -14.87 -20.95 -16.62
C ARG A 207 -13.41 -21.08 -16.16
N THR A 208 -12.64 -19.99 -16.19
CA THR A 208 -11.24 -20.01 -15.72
C THR A 208 -11.18 -20.40 -14.25
N ALA A 209 -10.50 -21.51 -13.97
CA ALA A 209 -10.22 -21.95 -12.60
C ALA A 209 -8.95 -21.26 -12.05
N PRO A 210 -8.80 -21.17 -10.71
CA PRO A 210 -7.54 -20.74 -10.11
C PRO A 210 -6.34 -21.57 -10.57
N ILE A 211 -5.16 -20.98 -10.55
CA ILE A 211 -3.92 -21.70 -10.89
C ILE A 211 -3.68 -22.87 -9.91
N SER A 212 -2.86 -23.82 -10.35
CA SER A 212 -2.50 -24.97 -9.50
C SER A 212 -1.79 -24.52 -8.23
N ARG A 213 -1.99 -25.28 -7.14
CA ARG A 213 -1.33 -25.02 -5.86
C ARG A 213 0.20 -24.99 -5.99
N ALA A 214 0.76 -25.90 -6.79
CA ALA A 214 2.19 -25.95 -7.07
C ALA A 214 2.73 -24.67 -7.72
N LEU A 215 2.00 -24.09 -8.68
CA LEU A 215 2.41 -22.85 -9.33
C LEU A 215 2.29 -21.65 -8.38
N LEU A 216 1.21 -21.61 -7.58
CA LEU A 216 1.02 -20.60 -6.55
C LEU A 216 2.17 -20.62 -5.54
N ASP A 217 2.47 -21.78 -4.95
CA ASP A 217 3.51 -21.90 -3.93
C ASP A 217 4.89 -21.55 -4.50
N LYS A 218 5.21 -21.97 -5.74
CA LYS A 218 6.47 -21.62 -6.42
C LYS A 218 6.66 -20.11 -6.57
N HIS A 219 5.61 -19.39 -6.99
CA HIS A 219 5.66 -17.95 -7.23
C HIS A 219 5.65 -17.13 -5.94
N PHE A 220 4.94 -17.60 -4.91
CA PHE A 220 4.97 -16.94 -3.62
C PHE A 220 6.34 -17.12 -2.94
N GLN A 221 6.84 -18.35 -2.88
CA GLN A 221 8.09 -18.66 -2.17
C GLN A 221 9.34 -18.07 -2.82
N ARG A 222 9.37 -17.84 -4.14
CA ARG A 222 10.54 -17.21 -4.80
C ARG A 222 10.76 -15.75 -4.38
N LYS A 223 9.74 -15.07 -3.84
CA LYS A 223 9.80 -13.69 -3.33
C LYS A 223 9.79 -13.61 -1.81
N HIS A 224 9.04 -14.49 -1.15
CA HIS A 224 8.76 -14.40 0.30
C HIS A 224 9.27 -15.60 1.11
N GLY A 225 9.82 -16.62 0.45
CA GLY A 225 10.35 -17.81 1.12
C GLY A 225 11.74 -17.59 1.70
N ALA A 226 12.18 -18.51 2.56
CA ALA A 226 13.50 -18.46 3.21
C ALA A 226 14.69 -18.44 2.22
N GLN A 227 14.48 -18.86 0.97
CA GLN A 227 15.45 -18.83 -0.12
C GLN A 227 14.98 -17.93 -1.28
N ALA A 228 14.34 -16.79 -0.99
CA ALA A 228 13.87 -15.87 -2.00
C ALA A 228 15.01 -15.47 -2.97
N TYR A 229 14.76 -15.58 -4.27
CA TYR A 229 15.76 -15.40 -5.34
C TYR A 229 15.26 -14.47 -6.46
N TYR A 230 14.07 -13.90 -6.32
CA TYR A 230 13.48 -13.00 -7.31
C TYR A 230 13.84 -11.54 -7.00
N GLY A 231 14.52 -10.89 -7.94
CA GLY A 231 15.02 -9.52 -7.78
C GLY A 231 16.47 -9.43 -8.25
N GLN A 232 17.04 -8.23 -8.27
CA GLN A 232 18.48 -8.11 -8.46
C GLN A 232 19.17 -8.32 -7.11
N GLU A 233 20.22 -9.14 -7.08
CA GLU A 233 21.17 -9.13 -5.96
C GLU A 233 21.81 -7.74 -5.91
N ASP A 234 21.92 -7.15 -4.72
CA ASP A 234 22.70 -5.93 -4.50
C ASP A 234 24.15 -6.21 -4.89
N LYS A 235 24.51 -5.96 -6.16
CA LYS A 235 25.91 -5.96 -6.55
C LYS A 235 26.58 -4.86 -5.74
N PRO A 236 27.64 -5.15 -4.97
CA PRO A 236 28.42 -4.10 -4.34
C PRO A 236 28.86 -3.13 -5.44
N ARG A 237 28.53 -1.85 -5.27
CA ARG A 237 29.01 -0.79 -6.17
C ARG A 237 30.54 -0.87 -6.18
N GLY A 238 31.10 -1.45 -7.24
CA GLY A 238 32.55 -1.53 -7.41
C GLY A 238 33.15 -0.12 -7.33
N PRO A 239 34.40 0.02 -6.85
CA PRO A 239 35.01 1.32 -6.66
C PRO A 239 34.98 2.05 -8.00
N GLY A 240 34.30 3.19 -8.02
CA GLY A 240 34.16 4.03 -9.21
C GLY A 240 35.54 4.27 -9.80
N ARG A 241 35.70 3.99 -11.09
CA ARG A 241 36.91 4.34 -11.82
C ARG A 241 37.09 5.85 -11.69
N GLY A 242 38.06 6.24 -10.87
CA GLY A 242 38.54 7.61 -10.78
C GLY A 242 38.90 8.08 -12.18
N ARG A 243 38.36 9.25 -12.56
CA ARG A 243 38.85 9.99 -13.72
C ARG A 243 40.33 10.27 -13.48
N ALA A 244 41.20 9.54 -14.17
CA ALA A 244 42.60 9.87 -14.28
C ALA A 244 42.71 11.14 -15.13
N GLY A 245 43.15 12.23 -14.51
CA GLY A 245 43.58 13.42 -15.21
C GLY A 245 44.79 13.10 -16.08
N ALA A 246 44.67 13.31 -17.39
CA ALA A 246 45.81 13.31 -18.29
C ALA A 246 46.44 14.71 -18.23
N GLY A 247 47.63 14.78 -17.64
CA GLY A 247 48.41 15.99 -17.48
C GLY A 247 48.98 16.53 -18.80
N GLU A 248 49.04 17.86 -18.88
CA GLU A 248 49.83 18.61 -19.85
C GLU A 248 51.32 18.29 -19.66
N LYS A 249 51.94 17.69 -20.68
CA LYS A 249 53.41 17.72 -20.83
C LYS A 249 53.79 18.92 -21.69
N ARG A 250 54.21 20.01 -21.03
CA ARG A 250 55.09 21.01 -21.64
C ARG A 250 56.46 20.37 -21.86
N THR A 251 56.92 20.31 -23.11
CA THR A 251 58.35 20.15 -23.42
C THR A 251 58.81 21.38 -24.20
N ALA A 252 59.89 21.97 -23.68
CA ALA A 252 60.52 23.16 -24.23
C ALA A 252 61.61 22.79 -25.25
N ARG A 253 61.70 23.63 -26.28
CA ARG A 253 62.88 24.04 -27.06
C ARG A 253 63.77 22.96 -27.70
N ARG A 254 63.85 23.03 -29.04
CA ARG A 254 65.15 23.15 -29.73
C ARG A 254 65.08 24.22 -30.83
N GLN A 255 66.17 24.99 -30.86
CA GLN A 255 66.53 26.04 -31.80
C GLN A 255 66.86 25.47 -33.19
N GLY A 256 66.87 26.34 -34.21
CA GLY A 256 67.79 26.18 -35.35
C GLY A 256 67.22 26.38 -36.75
N THR A 257 67.16 27.65 -37.18
CA THR A 257 67.52 28.19 -38.50
C THR A 257 67.85 27.20 -39.64
N SER A 258 67.27 27.35 -40.84
CA SER A 258 67.71 28.26 -41.92
C SER A 258 67.12 27.85 -43.28
N ARG A 259 66.73 28.87 -44.06
CA ARG A 259 66.46 28.91 -45.51
C ARG A 259 65.17 28.30 -46.01
#